data_AF-A0AAJ5ZAQ4-F1
#
_entry.id   AF-A0AAJ5ZAQ4-F1
#
_cell.length_a   1.000
_cell.length_b   1.000
_cell.length_c   1.000
_cell.angle_alpha   90.00
_cell.angle_beta   90.00
_cell.angle_gamma   90.00
#
_symmetry.space_group_name_H-M   'P 1'
#
loop_
_entity.id
_entity.type
_entity.pdbx_description
1 polymer ?
#
loop_
_entity_poly.entity_id
_entity_poly.type
_entity_poly.pdbx_seq_one_letter_code
_entity_poly.pdbx_strand_id
1 'polypeptide(L)'
;MTYTLTPEQISSITAPEMAFSTSRLLPAWEDIPEVFKVGNIYTELASAIFYGRKLPDCVVELNDGVAPEQLNNCIRAHLQSFAVKHEHKIAGVGYMLACACTLKANPVQSEVSPASPC
;
A
#
# COMPACT_ATOMS: atom_id res chain seq x y z
N MET A 1 15.25 -11.89 -3.85
CA MET A 1 15.86 -10.76 -4.58
C MET A 1 15.37 -9.46 -3.94
N THR A 2 16.17 -8.39 -3.91
CA THR A 2 15.69 -7.11 -3.36
C THR A 2 14.72 -6.49 -4.37
N TYR A 3 13.42 -6.68 -4.16
CA TYR A 3 12.40 -6.02 -4.95
C TYR A 3 12.59 -4.50 -4.88
N THR A 4 12.59 -3.85 -6.05
CA THR A 4 12.75 -2.40 -6.17
C THR A 4 11.66 -1.89 -7.10
N LEU A 5 10.90 -0.91 -6.64
CA LEU A 5 9.87 -0.24 -7.43
C LEU A 5 10.39 1.13 -7.87
N THR A 6 10.54 1.34 -9.17
CA THR A 6 10.99 2.63 -9.71
C THR A 6 9.81 3.57 -10.02
N PRO A 7 10.00 4.89 -9.98
CA PRO A 7 8.96 5.84 -10.37
C PRO A 7 8.45 5.62 -11.80
N GLU A 8 9.34 5.24 -12.71
CA GLU A 8 8.99 4.91 -14.09
C GLU A 8 8.00 3.74 -14.17
N GLN A 9 8.20 2.70 -13.35
CA GLN A 9 7.27 1.56 -13.28
C GLN A 9 5.90 1.97 -12.74
N ILE A 10 5.86 2.84 -11.73
CA ILE A 10 4.61 3.38 -11.17
C ILE A 10 3.86 4.17 -12.26
N SER A 11 4.57 5.02 -13.01
CA SER A 11 4.01 5.80 -14.11
C SER A 11 3.60 4.97 -15.33
N SER A 12 4.13 3.75 -15.46
CA SER A 12 3.84 2.83 -16.55
C SER A 12 2.47 2.14 -16.42
N ILE A 13 1.76 2.31 -15.30
CA ILE A 13 0.42 1.75 -15.12
C ILE A 13 -0.54 2.41 -16.10
N THR A 14 -1.14 1.58 -16.95
CA THR A 14 -2.05 2.02 -17.99
C THR A 14 -3.51 2.06 -17.50
N ALA A 15 -4.34 2.86 -18.15
CA ALA A 15 -5.78 2.91 -17.86
C ALA A 15 -6.48 1.52 -17.88
N PRO A 16 -6.21 0.61 -18.83
CA PRO A 16 -6.77 -0.75 -18.77
C PRO A 16 -6.30 -1.54 -17.56
N GLU A 17 -5.04 -1.42 -17.12
CA GLU A 17 -4.57 -2.08 -15.89
C GLU A 17 -5.28 -1.54 -14.64
N MET A 18 -5.65 -0.25 -14.62
CA MET A 18 -6.48 0.28 -13.55
C MET A 18 -7.91 -0.27 -13.58
N ALA A 19 -8.49 -0.46 -14.77
CA ALA A 19 -9.87 -0.92 -14.93
C ALA A 19 -10.02 -2.44 -14.68
N PHE A 20 -9.03 -3.24 -15.09
CA PHE A 20 -9.05 -4.70 -14.99
C PHE A 20 -8.22 -5.24 -13.84
N SER A 21 -7.57 -4.36 -13.07
CA SER A 21 -6.55 -4.69 -12.08
C SER A 21 -5.28 -5.29 -12.69
N THR A 22 -4.19 -5.27 -11.93
CA THR A 22 -2.93 -5.90 -12.32
C THR A 22 -2.18 -6.45 -11.11
N SER A 23 -1.38 -7.49 -11.33
CA SER A 23 -0.43 -8.00 -10.34
C SER A 23 1.01 -7.94 -10.86
N ARG A 24 1.23 -7.24 -11.99
CA ARG A 24 2.51 -7.22 -12.70
C ARG A 24 3.66 -6.67 -11.86
N LEU A 25 3.40 -5.63 -11.08
CA LEU A 25 4.41 -5.01 -10.22
C LEU A 25 4.37 -5.56 -8.80
N LEU A 26 3.47 -6.51 -8.47
CA LEU A 26 3.35 -7.02 -7.11
C LEU A 26 4.56 -7.93 -6.79
N PRO A 27 5.30 -7.69 -5.69
CA PRO A 27 6.42 -8.56 -5.31
C PRO A 27 5.95 -9.99 -5.06
N ALA A 28 6.81 -10.99 -5.33
CA ALA A 28 6.55 -12.36 -4.94
C ALA A 28 6.47 -12.48 -3.41
N TRP A 29 5.65 -13.41 -2.89
CA TRP A 29 5.45 -13.57 -1.44
C TRP A 29 6.75 -13.80 -0.67
N GLU A 30 7.70 -14.51 -1.28
CA GLU A 30 9.00 -14.81 -0.69
C GLU A 30 9.92 -13.59 -0.59
N ASP A 31 9.79 -12.62 -1.51
CA ASP A 31 10.56 -11.38 -1.52
C ASP A 31 10.01 -10.32 -0.55
N ILE A 32 8.81 -10.52 -0.03
CA ILE A 32 8.19 -9.59 0.93
C ILE A 32 8.83 -9.79 2.31
N PRO A 33 9.38 -8.74 2.93
CA PRO A 33 9.94 -8.84 4.28
C PRO A 33 8.86 -9.24 5.29
N GLU A 34 9.24 -10.02 6.31
CA GLU A 34 8.27 -10.52 7.32
C GLU A 34 7.52 -9.40 8.04
N VAL A 35 8.13 -8.22 8.22
CA VAL A 35 7.46 -7.07 8.84
C VAL A 35 6.20 -6.63 8.08
N PHE A 36 6.13 -6.85 6.77
CA PHE A 36 4.93 -6.59 5.98
C PHE A 36 3.95 -7.77 5.95
N LYS A 37 4.40 -8.98 6.29
CA LYS A 37 3.54 -10.17 6.40
C LYS A 37 2.75 -10.18 7.71
N VAL A 38 3.36 -9.70 8.80
CA VAL A 38 2.74 -9.61 10.13
C VAL A 38 1.80 -8.40 10.24
N GLY A 39 2.19 -7.28 9.62
CA GLY A 39 1.43 -6.04 9.62
C GLY A 39 2.27 -4.84 10.10
N ASN A 40 2.17 -3.73 9.37
CA ASN A 40 2.88 -2.48 9.62
C ASN A 40 2.03 -1.28 9.15
N ILE A 41 2.47 -0.05 9.41
CA ILE A 41 1.78 1.18 9.00
C ILE A 41 1.46 1.23 7.50
N TYR A 42 2.35 0.69 6.66
CA TYR A 42 2.16 0.59 5.22
C TYR A 42 1.05 -0.39 4.83
N THR A 43 0.96 -1.54 5.51
CA THR A 43 -0.09 -2.52 5.25
C THR A 43 -1.42 -2.07 5.82
N GLU A 44 -1.41 -1.34 6.95
CA GLU A 44 -2.62 -0.70 7.47
C GLU A 44 -3.16 0.36 6.51
N LEU A 45 -2.29 1.19 5.94
CA LEU A 45 -2.67 2.16 4.90
C LEU A 45 -3.26 1.43 3.67
N ALA A 46 -2.60 0.36 3.21
CA ALA A 46 -3.09 -0.44 2.08
C ALA A 46 -4.46 -1.08 2.38
N SER A 47 -4.64 -1.64 3.58
CA SER A 47 -5.93 -2.19 4.03
C SER A 47 -7.00 -1.10 4.17
N ALA A 48 -6.66 0.07 4.68
CA ALA A 48 -7.59 1.20 4.80
C ALA A 48 -8.09 1.64 3.41
N ILE A 49 -7.20 1.74 2.42
CA ILE A 49 -7.56 2.03 1.03
C ILE A 49 -8.44 0.91 0.45
N PHE A 50 -8.10 -0.35 0.68
CA PHE A 50 -8.86 -1.50 0.17
C PHE A 50 -10.28 -1.56 0.74
N TYR A 51 -10.42 -1.40 2.05
CA TYR A 51 -11.73 -1.44 2.73
C TYR A 51 -12.48 -0.11 2.69
N GLY A 52 -11.89 0.96 2.14
CA GLY A 52 -12.47 2.30 2.16
C GLY A 52 -12.64 2.86 3.58
N ARG A 53 -11.75 2.49 4.51
CA ARG A 53 -11.74 2.99 5.89
C ARG A 53 -10.99 4.32 5.98
N LYS A 54 -11.10 4.98 7.15
CA LYS A 54 -10.29 6.16 7.48
C LYS A 54 -8.80 5.78 7.35
N LEU A 55 -8.05 6.59 6.61
CA LEU A 55 -6.61 6.44 6.48
C LEU A 55 -5.94 6.70 7.84
N PRO A 56 -4.87 5.97 8.20
CA PRO A 56 -4.11 6.25 9.40
C PRO A 56 -3.54 7.67 9.35
N ASP A 57 -3.48 8.32 10.51
CA ASP A 57 -2.86 9.64 10.68
C ASP A 57 -1.33 9.51 10.58
N CYS A 58 -0.84 9.42 9.35
CA CYS A 58 0.57 9.30 8.99
C CYS A 58 1.00 10.38 8.01
N VAL A 59 2.22 10.88 8.16
CA VAL A 59 2.84 11.78 7.21
C VAL A 59 3.44 10.94 6.08
N VAL A 60 3.03 11.22 4.85
CA VAL A 60 3.52 10.56 3.64
C VAL A 60 4.57 11.44 2.97
N GLU A 61 5.82 10.98 2.94
CA GLU A 61 6.89 11.62 2.18
C GLU A 61 7.18 10.80 0.92
N LEU A 62 6.78 11.32 -0.24
CA LEU A 62 7.01 10.66 -1.53
C LEU A 62 8.49 10.79 -1.92
N ASN A 63 9.05 9.74 -2.52
CA ASN A 63 10.41 9.79 -3.05
C ASN A 63 10.49 10.68 -4.31
N ASP A 64 11.67 11.21 -4.61
CA ASP A 64 11.91 12.03 -5.80
C ASP A 64 11.44 11.34 -7.09
N GLY A 65 10.63 12.05 -7.87
CA GLY A 65 10.06 11.56 -9.12
C GLY A 65 8.77 10.73 -8.98
N VAL A 66 8.32 10.41 -7.75
CA VAL A 66 7.05 9.72 -7.53
C VAL A 66 5.90 10.72 -7.47
N ALA A 67 5.03 10.69 -8.47
CA ALA A 67 3.81 11.50 -8.44
C ALA A 67 2.73 10.84 -7.55
N PRO A 68 2.09 11.59 -6.63
CA PRO A 68 1.11 11.04 -5.68
C PRO A 68 -0.08 10.37 -6.39
N GLU A 69 -0.55 10.99 -7.47
CA GLU A 69 -1.69 10.50 -8.24
C GLU A 69 -1.36 9.18 -8.94
N GLN A 70 -0.17 9.06 -9.53
CA GLN A 70 0.29 7.84 -10.18
C GLN A 70 0.50 6.72 -9.16
N LEU A 71 1.06 7.02 -7.99
CA LEU A 71 1.20 6.05 -6.91
C LEU A 71 -0.17 5.53 -6.44
N ASN A 72 -1.13 6.43 -6.22
CA ASN A 72 -2.49 6.05 -5.84
C ASN A 72 -3.15 5.16 -6.90
N ASN A 73 -3.02 5.52 -8.17
CA ASN A 73 -3.53 4.74 -9.30
C ASN A 73 -2.89 3.34 -9.34
N CYS A 74 -1.57 3.25 -9.17
CA CYS A 74 -0.84 2.00 -9.09
C CYS A 74 -1.36 1.14 -7.93
N ILE A 75 -1.46 1.69 -6.73
CA ILE A 75 -1.94 0.98 -5.54
C ILE A 75 -3.36 0.44 -5.76
N ARG A 76 -4.27 1.27 -6.27
CA ARG A 76 -5.67 0.87 -6.50
C ARG A 76 -5.78 -0.23 -7.57
N ALA A 77 -5.01 -0.15 -8.65
CA ALA A 77 -4.96 -1.18 -9.68
C ALA A 77 -4.53 -2.54 -9.14
N HIS A 78 -3.61 -2.56 -8.16
CA HIS A 78 -3.16 -3.79 -7.52
C HIS A 78 -4.11 -4.30 -6.45
N LEU A 79 -4.69 -3.39 -5.65
CA LEU A 79 -5.64 -3.73 -4.60
C LEU A 79 -6.95 -4.32 -5.13
N GLN A 80 -7.37 -3.93 -6.33
CA GLN A 80 -8.56 -4.50 -6.98
C GLN A 80 -8.33 -5.91 -7.56
N SER A 81 -7.07 -6.38 -7.64
CA SER A 81 -6.79 -7.72 -8.15
C SER A 81 -7.30 -8.81 -7.21
N PHE A 82 -8.03 -9.77 -7.77
CA PHE A 82 -8.50 -10.98 -7.09
C PHE A 82 -7.67 -12.23 -7.43
N ALA A 83 -6.62 -12.07 -8.26
CA ALA A 83 -5.79 -13.17 -8.72
C ALA A 83 -4.87 -13.76 -7.62
N VAL A 84 -4.57 -12.96 -6.59
CA VAL A 84 -3.66 -13.33 -5.49
C VAL A 84 -4.39 -13.34 -4.15
N LYS A 85 -3.85 -14.11 -3.19
CA LYS A 85 -4.39 -14.14 -1.82
C LYS A 85 -4.43 -12.75 -1.21
N HIS A 86 -5.43 -12.50 -0.38
CA HIS A 86 -5.62 -11.20 0.26
C HIS A 86 -4.40 -10.77 1.08
N GLU A 87 -3.83 -11.66 1.88
CA GLU A 87 -2.62 -11.39 2.68
C GLU A 87 -1.44 -10.99 1.80
N HIS A 88 -1.20 -11.72 0.71
CA HIS A 88 -0.14 -11.41 -0.25
C HIS A 88 -0.35 -10.05 -0.91
N LYS A 89 -1.58 -9.74 -1.27
CA LYS A 89 -1.92 -8.44 -1.86
C LYS A 89 -1.63 -7.29 -0.91
N ILE A 90 -2.12 -7.36 0.33
CA ILE A 90 -1.92 -6.30 1.33
C ILE A 90 -0.43 -6.15 1.68
N ALA A 91 0.26 -7.26 1.94
CA ALA A 91 1.69 -7.24 2.27
C ALA A 91 2.53 -6.72 1.09
N GLY A 92 2.20 -7.13 -0.13
CA GLY A 92 2.90 -6.72 -1.35
C GLY A 92 2.71 -5.24 -1.65
N VAL A 93 1.46 -4.74 -1.57
CA VAL A 93 1.16 -3.32 -1.73
C VAL A 93 1.80 -2.47 -0.63
N GLY A 94 1.80 -2.96 0.61
CA GLY A 94 2.50 -2.29 1.71
C GLY A 94 4.01 -2.16 1.44
N TYR A 95 4.63 -3.20 0.88
CA TYR A 95 6.04 -3.13 0.53
C TYR A 95 6.32 -2.21 -0.67
N MET A 96 5.43 -2.21 -1.68
CA MET A 96 5.47 -1.26 -2.80
C MET A 96 5.42 0.19 -2.33
N LEU A 97 4.51 0.49 -1.39
CA LEU A 97 4.41 1.80 -0.75
C LEU A 97 5.73 2.17 -0.07
N ALA A 98 6.33 1.27 0.71
CA ALA A 98 7.60 1.52 1.39
C ALA A 98 8.77 1.78 0.42
N CYS A 99 8.72 1.26 -0.82
CA CYS A 99 9.70 1.59 -1.85
C CYS A 99 9.46 2.95 -2.51
N ALA A 100 8.21 3.41 -2.61
CA ALA A 100 7.84 4.64 -3.30
C ALA A 100 7.72 5.86 -2.38
N CYS A 101 7.47 5.64 -1.10
CA CYS A 101 7.29 6.69 -0.11
C CYS A 101 7.69 6.22 1.28
N THR A 102 8.06 7.18 2.12
CA THR A 102 8.32 6.96 3.54
C THR A 102 7.10 7.40 4.33
N LEU A 103 6.49 6.47 5.07
CA LEU A 103 5.44 6.78 6.03
C LEU A 103 6.06 7.03 7.40
N LYS A 104 5.78 8.21 7.97
CA LYS A 104 6.08 8.53 9.36
C LYS A 104 4.78 8.55 10.15
N ALA A 105 4.68 7.71 11.18
CA ALA A 105 3.58 7.80 12.12
C ALA A 105 3.58 9.20 12.75
N ASN A 106 2.45 9.90 12.69
CA ASN A 106 2.30 11.09 13.50
C ASN A 106 2.10 10.61 14.95
N PRO A 107 2.91 11.03 15.95
CA PRO A 107 2.79 10.55 17.32
C PRO A 107 1.49 10.99 18.04
N VAL A 108 0.47 11.45 17.32
CA VAL A 108 -0.78 11.98 17.88
C VAL A 108 -1.96 11.19 17.32
N GLN A 109 -2.25 10.04 17.94
CA GLN A 109 -3.56 9.68 18.53
C GLN A 109 -3.60 8.20 18.90
N SER A 110 -3.03 7.90 20.06
CA SER A 110 -3.56 6.87 20.94
C SER A 110 -4.74 7.47 21.70
N GLU A 111 -5.90 7.62 21.07
CA GLU A 111 -7.15 7.83 21.81
C GLU A 111 -8.11 6.69 21.51
N VAL A 112 -7.92 5.66 22.33
CA VAL A 112 -8.91 4.72 22.83
C VAL A 112 -10.32 5.29 22.66
N SER A 113 -11.13 4.68 21.79
CA SER A 113 -12.58 4.88 21.85
C SER A 113 -13.10 3.97 22.97
N PRO A 114 -13.51 4.48 24.14
CA PRO A 114 -14.12 3.64 25.15
C PRO A 114 -15.46 3.15 24.62
N ALA A 115 -15.67 1.84 24.74
CA ALA A 115 -16.96 1.21 24.59
C ALA A 115 -18.04 2.07 25.28
N SER A 116 -19.14 2.33 24.57
CA SER A 116 -20.35 2.88 25.19
C SER A 116 -21.13 1.73 25.83
N PRO A 117 -21.36 1.72 27.16
CA PRO A 117 -22.48 1.03 27.76
C PRO A 117 -23.59 2.05 28.07
N CYS A 118 -24.74 1.92 27.40
CA CYS A 118 -26.07 2.32 27.90
C CYS A 118 -27.13 1.68 26.99
#